data_AF-A0A432R373-F1
#
_entry.id   AF-A0A432R373-F1
#
_cell.length_a   1.000
_cell.length_b   1.000
_cell.length_c   1.000
_cell.angle_alpha   90.00
_cell.angle_beta   90.00
_cell.angle_gamma   90.00
#
_symmetry.space_group_name_H-M   'P 1'
#
loop_
_entity.id
_entity.type
_entity.pdbx_description
1 polymer ?
#
loop_
_entity_poly.entity_id
_entity_poly.type
_entity_poly.pdbx_seq_one_letter_code
_entity_poly.pdbx_strand_id
1 'polypeptide(L)'
;NGEVRVDQAHRGYTVSTDANGFQSANPLFMKYTPRDGKFAGQEGYGYKSLATFVESALALRDNPSKLSEYNRTLPTIQNTLTTTRILEAGRRSLDEKRVIEL
;
A
#
# COMPACT_ATOMS: atom_id res chain seq x y z
N ASN A 1 -11.97 25.09 -4.57
CA ASN A 1 -12.30 24.83 -3.16
C ASN A 1 -12.54 23.33 -2.98
N GLY A 2 -12.52 22.83 -1.74
CA GLY A 2 -12.74 21.41 -1.49
C GLY A 2 -12.71 21.02 -0.03
N GLU A 3 -13.12 19.78 0.24
CA GLU A 3 -13.20 19.18 1.58
C GLU A 3 -12.46 17.83 1.58
N VAL A 4 -11.73 17.56 2.65
CA VAL A 4 -11.14 16.24 2.93
C VAL A 4 -11.81 15.69 4.18
N ARG A 5 -12.35 14.46 4.09
CA ARG A 5 -12.92 13.74 5.23
C ARG A 5 -12.12 12.49 5.52
N VAL A 6 -11.89 12.22 6.80
CA VAL A 6 -11.26 11.00 7.31
C VAL A 6 -12.33 10.20 8.03
N ASP A 7 -12.55 8.96 7.60
CA ASP A 7 -13.54 8.07 8.20
C ASP A 7 -12.86 6.79 8.71
N GLN A 8 -12.98 6.54 10.01
CA GLN A 8 -12.45 5.35 10.65
C GLN A 8 -13.25 4.08 10.30
N ALA A 9 -14.55 4.17 10.03
CA ALA A 9 -15.40 3.03 9.66
C ALA A 9 -15.04 2.49 8.27
N HIS A 10 -14.82 3.40 7.32
CA HIS A 10 -14.32 3.06 5.98
C HIS A 10 -12.80 3.02 5.92
N ARG A 11 -12.14 3.28 7.06
CA ARG A 11 -10.68 3.41 7.23
C ARG A 11 -10.07 4.18 6.06
N GLY A 12 -10.56 5.36 5.71
CA GLY A 12 -10.08 6.02 4.50
C GLY A 12 -10.33 7.51 4.41
N TYR A 13 -9.65 8.12 3.45
CA TYR A 13 -9.80 9.49 3.02
C TYR A 13 -10.78 9.58 1.87
N THR A 14 -11.68 10.56 1.96
CA THR A 14 -12.49 11.00 0.84
C THR A 14 -12.21 12.47 0.57
N VAL A 15 -12.06 12.81 -0.70
CA VAL A 15 -11.70 14.17 -1.14
C VAL A 15 -12.80 14.62 -2.09
N SER A 16 -13.37 15.79 -1.83
CA SER A 16 -14.34 16.43 -2.72
C SER A 16 -13.78 17.76 -3.17
N THR A 17 -13.62 17.96 -4.48
CA THR A 17 -13.15 19.24 -5.05
C THR A 17 -14.05 19.69 -6.18
N ASP A 18 -14.10 21.00 -6.41
CA ASP A 18 -14.86 21.57 -7.53
C ASP A 18 -14.37 21.06 -8.91
N ALA A 19 -13.08 20.69 -9.01
CA ALA A 19 -12.47 20.24 -10.26
C ALA A 19 -12.69 18.74 -10.54
N ASN A 20 -12.54 17.89 -9.52
CA ASN A 20 -12.48 16.43 -9.70
C ASN A 20 -13.66 15.69 -9.06
N GLY A 21 -14.59 16.41 -8.42
CA GLY A 21 -15.71 15.82 -7.69
C GLY A 21 -15.25 15.00 -6.48
N PHE A 22 -16.05 14.00 -6.11
CA PHE A 22 -15.79 13.10 -4.97
C PHE A 22 -14.86 11.95 -5.36
N GLN A 23 -13.82 11.72 -4.56
CA GLN A 23 -12.82 10.68 -4.79
C GLN A 23 -12.47 9.95 -3.49
N SER A 24 -12.28 8.62 -3.59
CA SER A 24 -11.66 7.82 -2.53
C SER A 24 -10.15 7.81 -2.75
N ALA A 25 -9.41 8.58 -1.94
CA ALA A 25 -7.98 8.82 -2.12
C ALA A 25 -7.12 7.89 -1.25
N ASN A 26 -7.47 6.60 -1.21
CA ASN A 26 -6.87 5.62 -0.32
C ASN A 26 -5.82 4.78 -1.06
N PRO A 27 -4.53 4.84 -0.69
CA PRO A 27 -3.55 3.92 -1.25
C PRO A 27 -3.79 2.50 -0.71
N LEU A 28 -3.60 1.52 -1.57
CA LEU A 28 -3.57 0.11 -1.18
C LEU A 28 -2.16 -0.22 -0.66
N PHE A 29 -1.93 -0.06 0.65
CA PHE A 29 -0.62 -0.27 1.29
C PHE A 29 -0.66 -1.41 2.32
N MET A 30 -1.28 -2.54 1.98
CA MET A 30 -1.61 -3.61 2.93
C MET A 30 -0.57 -4.73 2.94
N LYS A 31 -0.14 -5.14 4.15
CA LYS A 31 0.64 -6.37 4.35
C LYS A 31 -0.25 -7.48 4.92
N TYR A 32 -0.55 -8.49 4.10
CA TYR A 32 -1.42 -9.61 4.50
C TYR A 32 -0.67 -10.74 5.21
N THR A 33 0.64 -10.86 5.04
CA THR A 33 1.45 -11.92 5.66
C THR A 33 1.59 -11.68 7.17
N PRO A 34 1.19 -12.63 8.03
CA PRO A 34 1.39 -12.54 9.48
C PRO A 34 2.87 -12.39 9.86
N ARG A 35 3.13 -11.74 10.99
CA ARG A 35 4.48 -11.56 11.56
C ARG A 35 4.48 -12.01 13.01
N ASP A 36 5.46 -12.81 13.41
CA ASP A 36 5.67 -13.22 14.82
C ASP A 36 4.39 -13.80 15.48
N GLY A 37 3.61 -14.56 14.71
CA GLY A 37 2.33 -15.13 15.15
C GLY A 37 1.17 -14.13 15.25
N LYS A 38 1.35 -12.88 14.81
CA LYS A 38 0.37 -11.79 14.90
C LYS A 38 -0.04 -11.29 13.51
N PHE A 39 -1.27 -10.80 13.43
CA PHE A 39 -1.77 -10.10 12.25
C PHE A 39 -1.02 -8.76 12.05
N ALA A 40 -0.34 -8.59 10.91
CA ALA A 40 0.49 -7.43 10.61
C ALA A 40 -0.23 -6.32 9.82
N GLY A 41 -1.49 -6.54 9.41
CA GLY A 41 -2.20 -5.65 8.49
C GLY A 41 -2.84 -4.40 9.12
N GLN A 42 -2.81 -4.24 10.45
CA GLN A 42 -3.49 -3.10 11.10
C GLN A 42 -2.88 -1.75 10.77
N GLU A 43 -1.56 -1.68 10.59
CA GLU A 43 -0.83 -0.44 10.31
C GLU A 43 -0.64 -0.16 8.79
N GLY A 44 -0.97 -1.15 7.95
CA GLY A 44 -0.92 -1.05 6.49
C GLY A 44 -2.28 -0.78 5.83
N TYR A 45 -3.35 -0.60 6.60
CA TYR A 45 -4.68 -0.42 6.02
C TYR A 45 -5.24 0.98 6.30
N GLY A 46 -5.76 1.59 5.25
CA GLY A 46 -6.56 2.79 5.37
C GLY A 46 -5.79 4.05 5.67
N TYR A 47 -6.38 5.00 6.40
CA TYR A 47 -5.74 6.30 6.64
C TYR A 47 -4.36 6.19 7.32
N LYS A 48 -4.20 5.21 8.23
CA LYS A 48 -2.92 4.94 8.90
C LYS A 48 -1.81 4.58 7.94
N SER A 49 -2.14 3.93 6.82
CA SER A 49 -1.16 3.48 5.84
C SER A 49 -0.42 4.64 5.17
N LEU A 50 -1.11 5.78 4.97
CA LEU A 50 -0.51 7.01 4.46
C LEU A 50 0.43 7.63 5.48
N ALA A 51 0.01 7.73 6.75
CA ALA A 51 0.86 8.23 7.83
C ALA A 51 2.11 7.34 7.99
N THR A 52 1.92 6.02 8.09
CA THR A 52 3.00 5.03 8.15
C THR A 52 3.98 5.18 6.98
N PHE A 53 3.47 5.36 5.75
CA PHE A 53 4.32 5.56 4.58
C PHE A 53 5.17 6.83 4.68
N VAL A 54 4.55 7.98 4.96
CA VAL A 54 5.25 9.28 5.05
C VAL A 54 6.27 9.26 6.18
N GLU A 55 5.88 8.80 7.37
CA GLU A 55 6.77 8.70 8.53
C GLU A 55 7.94 7.75 8.28
N SER A 56 7.69 6.60 7.66
CA SER A 56 8.75 5.63 7.34
C SER A 56 9.71 6.16 6.27
N ALA A 57 9.22 6.92 5.28
CA ALA A 57 10.05 7.55 4.27
C ALA A 57 10.96 8.62 4.87
N LEU A 58 10.43 9.46 5.77
CA LEU A 58 11.23 10.45 6.51
C LEU A 58 12.26 9.77 7.42
N ALA A 59 11.86 8.73 8.15
CA ALA A 59 12.75 7.97 9.00
C ALA A 59 13.88 7.26 8.23
N LEU A 60 13.61 6.78 7.01
CA LEU A 60 14.63 6.18 6.13
C LEU A 60 15.63 7.20 5.61
N ARG A 61 15.17 8.40 5.24
CA ARG A 61 16.04 9.50 4.81
C ARG A 61 17.07 9.82 5.88
N ASP A 62 16.62 9.89 7.14
CA ASP A 62 17.48 10.27 8.27
C ASP A 62 18.27 9.09 8.85
N ASN A 63 17.78 7.85 8.68
CA ASN A 63 18.46 6.63 9.11
C ASN A 63 18.20 5.44 8.15
N PRO A 64 19.08 5.25 7.14
CA PRO A 64 18.95 4.15 6.18
C PRO A 64 19.02 2.74 6.78
N SER A 65 19.60 2.55 7.98
CA SER A 65 19.70 1.23 8.62
C SER A 65 18.33 0.60 8.93
N LYS A 66 17.28 1.44 9.06
CA LYS A 66 15.89 1.01 9.27
C LYS A 66 15.31 0.23 8.09
N LEU A 67 15.92 0.28 6.90
CA LEU A 67 15.44 -0.43 5.72
C LEU A 67 15.30 -1.94 5.97
N SER A 68 16.23 -2.54 6.72
CA SER A 68 16.19 -3.97 7.04
C SER A 68 14.96 -4.33 7.88
N GLU A 69 14.57 -3.47 8.82
CA GLU A 69 13.36 -3.61 9.62
C GLU A 69 12.11 -3.38 8.76
N TYR A 70 12.07 -2.33 7.96
CA TYR A 70 10.92 -2.02 7.10
C TYR A 70 10.68 -3.09 6.03
N ASN A 71 11.73 -3.69 5.48
CA ASN A 71 11.63 -4.88 4.65
C ASN A 71 11.10 -6.10 5.42
N ARG A 72 10.98 -6.08 6.74
CA ARG A 72 10.33 -7.16 7.51
C ARG A 72 8.91 -6.78 7.93
N THR A 73 8.57 -5.50 7.99
CA THR A 73 7.31 -5.03 8.60
C THR A 73 6.34 -4.39 7.63
N LEU A 74 6.85 -3.75 6.58
CA LEU A 74 6.07 -2.98 5.62
C LEU A 74 6.01 -3.67 4.25
N PRO A 75 5.01 -3.33 3.40
CA PRO A 75 4.96 -3.77 2.01
C PRO A 75 5.91 -2.93 1.14
N THR A 76 7.22 -3.09 1.34
CA THR A 76 8.24 -2.46 0.50
C THR A 76 8.29 -3.11 -0.89
N ILE A 77 8.88 -2.42 -1.87
CA ILE A 77 9.05 -2.96 -3.24
C ILE A 77 9.70 -4.35 -3.21
N GLN A 78 10.72 -4.55 -2.38
CA GLN A 78 11.40 -5.84 -2.27
C GLN A 78 10.44 -6.98 -1.88
N ASN A 79 9.50 -6.71 -0.98
CA ASN A 79 8.54 -7.71 -0.51
C ASN A 79 7.35 -7.90 -1.43
N THR A 80 6.97 -6.86 -2.17
CA THR A 80 5.79 -6.90 -3.05
C THR A 80 6.15 -7.33 -4.47
N LEU A 81 7.44 -7.30 -4.86
CA LEU A 81 7.89 -7.54 -6.23
C LEU A 81 7.36 -8.85 -6.81
N THR A 82 7.46 -9.96 -6.08
CA THR A 82 6.99 -11.28 -6.55
C THR A 82 5.48 -11.28 -6.77
N THR A 83 4.71 -10.75 -5.83
CA THR A 83 3.24 -10.64 -5.98
C THR A 83 2.88 -9.72 -7.15
N THR A 84 3.56 -8.59 -7.30
CA THR A 84 3.37 -7.69 -8.45
C THR A 84 3.66 -8.40 -9.77
N ARG A 85 4.75 -9.19 -9.86
CA ARG A 85 5.07 -10.00 -11.05
C ARG A 85 3.99 -11.03 -11.36
N ILE A 86 3.43 -11.68 -10.35
CA ILE A 86 2.33 -12.64 -10.51
C ILE A 86 1.08 -11.95 -11.07
N LEU A 87 0.69 -10.81 -10.51
CA LEU A 87 -0.48 -10.07 -10.97
C LEU A 87 -0.32 -9.57 -12.41
N GLU A 88 0.85 -9.05 -12.74
CA GLU A 88 1.20 -8.59 -14.09
C GLU A 88 1.18 -9.76 -15.09
N ALA A 89 1.84 -10.87 -14.78
CA ALA A 89 1.83 -12.08 -15.60
C ALA A 89 0.40 -12.62 -15.79
N GLY A 90 -0.44 -12.57 -14.76
CA GLY A 90 -1.84 -12.95 -14.82
C GLY A 90 -2.65 -12.07 -15.78
N ARG A 91 -2.50 -10.74 -15.70
CA ARG A 91 -3.15 -9.80 -16.62
C ARG A 91 -2.74 -10.07 -18.07
N ARG A 92 -1.43 -10.18 -18.31
CA ARG A 92 -0.88 -10.49 -19.63
C ARG A 92 -1.32 -11.84 -20.17
N SER A 93 -1.37 -12.88 -19.33
CA SER A 93 -1.88 -14.20 -19.71
C SER A 93 -3.33 -14.13 -20.21
N LEU A 94 -4.20 -13.37 -19.52
CA LEU A 94 -5.58 -13.19 -19.93
C LEU A 94 -5.71 -12.41 -21.25
N ASP A 95 -4.89 -11.36 -21.44
CA ASP A 95 -4.91 -10.54 -22.65
C ASP A 95 -4.37 -11.29 -23.86
N GLU A 96 -3.28 -12.04 -23.68
CA GLU A 96 -2.55 -12.74 -24.73
C GLU A 96 -3.05 -14.19 -24.95
N LYS A 97 -3.94 -14.70 -24.08
CA LYS A 97 -4.46 -16.08 -24.08
C LYS A 97 -3.37 -17.15 -24.12
N ARG A 98 -2.28 -16.94 -23.39
CA ARG A 98 -1.14 -17.87 -23.31
C ARG A 98 -0.51 -17.88 -21.92
N VAL A 99 0.25 -18.94 -21.64
CA VAL A 99 1.05 -19.03 -20.41
C VAL A 99 2.17 -18.00 -20.40
N ILE A 100 2.36 -17.34 -19.25
CA ILE A 100 3.48 -16.44 -18.95
C ILE A 100 4.31 -17.10 -17.85
N GLU A 101 5.58 -17.39 -18.14
CA GLU A 101 6.54 -17.88 -17.14
C GLU A 101 6.97 -16.74 -16.20
N LEU A 102 7.13 -17.05 -14.91
CA LEU A 102 7.45 -16.07 -13.87
C LEU A 102 8.94 -15.85 -13.69
#